data_AF-A0A820QQ66-F1
#
_entry.id   AF-A0A820QQ66-F1
#
_cell.length_a   1.000
_cell.length_b   1.000
_cell.length_c   1.000
_cell.angle_alpha   90.00
_cell.angle_beta   90.00
_cell.angle_gamma   90.00
#
_symmetry.space_group_name_H-M   'P 1'
#
loop_
_entity.id
_entity.type
_entity.pdbx_description
1 polymer ?
#
loop_
_entity_poly.entity_id
_entity_poly.type
_entity_poly.pdbx_seq_one_letter_code
_entity_poly.pdbx_strand_id
1 'polypeptide(L)' 'PQLYVTIAKLNSKQPKHELTQDESACIYLYTMEWNQPENSLHVLLNQALVAIDGKQLQYWRKYLKLFFTAVFKLS' A
#
# COMPACT_ATOMS: atom_id res chain seq x y z
N PRO A 1 -6.50 6.94 8.67
CA PRO A 1 -5.26 6.72 7.86
C PRO A 1 -4.00 6.45 8.71
N GLN A 2 -3.63 7.33 9.65
CA GLN A 2 -2.37 7.21 10.42
C GLN A 2 -2.28 5.93 11.28
N LEU A 3 -3.38 5.52 11.94
CA LEU A 3 -3.43 4.29 12.74
C LEU A 3 -3.07 3.05 11.91
N TYR A 4 -3.66 2.93 10.72
CA TYR A 4 -3.45 1.84 9.79
C TYR A 4 -2.00 1.78 9.28
N VAL A 5 -1.39 2.93 9.00
CA VAL A 5 0.05 3.00 8.63
C VAL A 5 0.92 2.50 9.80
N THR A 6 0.60 2.88 11.04
CA THR A 6 1.33 2.40 12.22
C THR A 6 1.19 0.89 12.40
N ILE A 7 -0.04 0.36 12.27
CA ILE A 7 -0.30 -1.08 12.35
C ILE A 7 0.50 -1.83 11.30
N ALA A 8 0.49 -1.36 10.05
CA ALA A 8 1.27 -1.97 8.97
C ALA A 8 2.77 -1.98 9.28
N LYS A 9 3.34 -0.85 9.73
CA LYS A 9 4.77 -0.78 10.09
C LYS A 9 5.15 -1.68 11.25
N LEU A 10 4.28 -1.83 12.25
CA LEU A 10 4.50 -2.71 13.40
C LEU A 10 4.54 -4.18 12.98
N ASN A 11 3.64 -4.59 12.09
CA ASN A 11 3.58 -5.96 11.56
C ASN A 11 4.71 -6.27 10.56
N SER A 12 5.43 -5.25 10.09
CA SER A 12 6.51 -5.38 9.10
C SER A 12 7.92 -5.18 9.68
N LYS A 13 8.09 -5.20 11.01
CA LYS A 13 9.41 -5.04 11.67
C LYS A 13 10.43 -6.12 11.31
N GLN A 14 9.97 -7.30 10.91
CA GLN A 14 10.80 -8.44 10.52
C GLN A 14 10.41 -8.87 9.11
N PRO A 15 10.79 -8.09 8.08
CA PRO A 15 10.43 -8.39 6.71
C PRO A 15 11.13 -9.68 6.24
N LYS A 16 10.46 -10.43 5.36
CA LYS A 16 10.97 -11.65 4.73
C LYS A 16 11.27 -11.40 3.25
N HIS A 17 11.90 -12.37 2.57
CA HIS A 17 12.11 -12.33 1.11
C HIS A 17 12.88 -11.08 0.63
N GLU A 18 13.88 -10.64 1.40
CA GLU A 18 14.70 -9.45 1.08
C GLU A 18 13.91 -8.15 0.90
N LEU A 19 12.67 -8.13 1.42
CA LEU A 19 11.88 -6.91 1.51
C LEU A 19 12.49 -6.00 2.58
N THR A 20 12.46 -4.70 2.30
CA THR A 20 12.62 -3.68 3.32
C THR A 20 11.38 -3.62 4.21
N GLN A 21 11.49 -3.02 5.39
CA GLN A 21 10.34 -2.81 6.26
C GLN A 21 9.22 -2.03 5.57
N ASP A 22 9.56 -1.00 4.77
CA ASP A 22 8.56 -0.19 4.07
C ASP A 22 7.88 -0.96 2.92
N GLU A 23 8.61 -1.83 2.22
CA GLU A 23 8.04 -2.72 1.20
C GLU A 23 7.08 -3.75 1.82
N SER A 24 7.46 -4.36 2.95
CA SER A 24 6.54 -5.25 3.67
C SER A 24 5.32 -4.49 4.21
N ALA A 25 5.53 -3.29 4.74
CA ALA A 25 4.45 -2.47 5.31
C ALA A 25 3.48 -1.98 4.25
N CYS A 26 3.94 -1.66 3.03
CA CYS A 26 3.04 -1.23 1.96
C CYS A 26 2.15 -2.39 1.49
N ILE A 27 2.68 -3.62 1.41
CA ILE A 27 1.88 -4.81 1.11
C ILE A 27 0.85 -5.03 2.21
N TYR A 28 1.27 -5.00 3.49
CA TYR A 28 0.34 -5.16 4.62
C TYR A 28 -0.76 -4.10 4.62
N LEU A 29 -0.40 -2.83 4.40
CA LEU A 29 -1.34 -1.71 4.36
C LEU A 29 -2.37 -1.86 3.24
N TYR A 30 -1.98 -2.45 2.10
CA TYR A 30 -2.85 -2.76 0.97
C TYR A 30 -3.82 -3.91 1.26
N THR A 31 -3.36 -4.96 1.94
CA THR A 31 -4.12 -6.21 2.11
C THR A 31 -4.91 -6.29 3.41
N MET A 32 -4.58 -5.49 4.43
CA MET A 32 -5.29 -5.56 5.71
C MET A 32 -6.70 -4.99 5.61
N GLU A 33 -7.58 -5.48 6.47
CA GLU A 33 -8.94 -4.98 6.61
C GLU A 33 -8.95 -3.66 7.40
N TRP A 34 -9.70 -2.69 6.90
CA TRP A 34 -9.94 -1.42 7.60
C TRP A 34 -11.36 -1.44 8.15
N ASN A 35 -11.57 -0.85 9.33
CA ASN A 35 -12.89 -0.75 9.95
C ASN A 35 -13.91 0.01 9.08
N GLN A 36 -13.43 0.89 8.19
CA GLN A 36 -14.21 1.57 7.17
C GLN A 36 -13.69 1.13 5.80
N PRO A 37 -14.26 0.06 5.20
CA PRO A 37 -13.77 -0.51 3.96
C PRO A 37 -13.72 0.49 2.80
N GLU A 38 -14.67 1.42 2.73
CA GLU A 38 -14.76 2.47 1.70
C GLU A 38 -13.56 3.43 1.72
N ASN A 39 -12.92 3.57 2.89
CA ASN A 39 -11.73 4.41 3.09
C ASN A 39 -10.43 3.58 3.12
N SER A 40 -10.51 2.28 2.85
CA SER A 40 -9.36 1.41 2.81
C SER A 40 -8.45 1.75 1.64
N LEU A 41 -7.17 1.43 1.80
CA LEU A 41 -6.17 1.76 0.79
C LEU A 41 -6.47 1.11 -0.56
N HIS A 42 -6.91 -0.14 -0.59
CA HIS A 42 -7.22 -0.82 -1.85
C HIS A 42 -8.42 -0.18 -2.57
N VAL A 43 -9.46 0.26 -1.83
CA VAL A 43 -10.61 0.96 -2.42
C VAL A 43 -10.18 2.32 -2.98
N LEU A 44 -9.47 3.12 -2.19
CA LEU A 44 -9.00 4.45 -2.61
C LEU A 44 -8.05 4.37 -3.81
N LEU A 45 -7.16 3.37 -3.82
CA LEU A 45 -6.23 3.18 -4.92
C LEU A 45 -6.96 2.71 -6.19
N ASN A 46 -7.90 1.77 -6.08
CA ASN A 46 -8.71 1.33 -7.21
C ASN A 46 -9.55 2.47 -7.80
N GLN A 47 -10.14 3.31 -6.96
CA GLN A 47 -10.85 4.51 -7.41
C GLN A 47 -9.91 5.47 -8.16
N ALA A 48 -8.71 5.70 -7.64
CA ALA A 48 -7.70 6.55 -8.28
C ALA A 48 -7.18 5.99 -9.61
N LEU A 49 -7.13 4.65 -9.75
CA LEU A 49 -6.74 3.97 -10.99
C LEU A 49 -7.84 4.03 -12.06
N VAL A 50 -9.11 3.98 -11.66
CA VAL A 50 -10.27 4.06 -12.57
C VAL A 50 -10.58 5.51 -12.97
N ALA A 51 -10.13 6.50 -12.19
CA ALA A 51 -10.33 7.91 -12.50
C ALA A 51 -9.63 8.29 -13.82
N ILE A 52 -10.42 8.73 -14.80
CA ILE A 52 -10.01 9.06 -16.18
C ILE A 52 -8.92 10.14 -16.27
N ASP A 53 -8.78 10.99 -15.25
CA ASP A 53 -7.98 12.22 -15.31
C ASP A 53 -6.46 12.03 -15.10
N GLY A 54 -5.98 10.87 -14.60
CA GLY A 54 -4.56 10.58 -14.40
C GLY A 54 -3.82 11.49 -13.37
N LYS A 55 -4.38 12.62 -12.97
CA LYS A 55 -3.87 13.52 -11.92
C LYS A 55 -4.16 13.00 -10.52
N GLN A 56 -5.08 12.07 -10.36
CA GLN A 56 -5.19 11.30 -9.11
C GLN A 56 -3.96 10.39 -8.93
N LEU A 57 -3.53 9.75 -10.03
CA LEU A 57 -2.41 8.81 -10.07
C LEU A 57 -1.05 9.45 -9.73
N GLN A 58 -0.82 10.73 -10.03
CA GLN A 58 0.42 11.41 -9.61
C GLN A 58 0.61 11.42 -8.09
N TYR A 59 -0.47 11.52 -7.31
CA TYR A 59 -0.40 11.51 -5.84
C TYR A 59 -0.02 10.11 -5.32
N TRP A 60 -0.43 9.06 -6.03
CA TRP A 60 -0.13 7.66 -5.70
C TRP A 60 1.20 7.16 -6.25
N ARG A 61 1.89 7.92 -7.12
CA ARG A 61 3.09 7.46 -7.84
C ARG A 61 4.17 6.88 -6.92
N LYS A 62 4.46 7.54 -5.80
CA LYS A 62 5.48 7.07 -4.83
C LYS A 62 5.05 5.75 -4.18
N TYR A 63 3.79 5.66 -3.79
CA TYR A 63 3.21 4.46 -3.20
C TYR A 63 3.21 3.29 -4.20
N LEU A 64 2.72 3.52 -5.41
CA LEU A 64 2.67 2.51 -6.48
C LEU A 64 4.07 1.99 -6.82
N LYS A 65 5.07 2.87 -6.94
CA LYS A 65 6.45 2.45 -7.18
C LYS A 65 6.96 1.52 -6.08
N LEU A 66 6.72 1.86 -4.81
CA LEU A 66 7.11 1.04 -3.67
C LEU A 66 6.39 -0.31 -3.68
N PHE A 67 5.07 -0.29 -3.89
CA PHE A 67 4.23 -1.48 -3.93
C PHE A 67 4.63 -2.45 -5.04
N PHE A 68 4.79 -1.97 -6.28
CA PHE A 68 5.21 -2.83 -7.39
C PHE A 68 6.63 -3.38 -7.19
N THR A 69 7.53 -2.60 -6.59
CA THR A 69 8.88 -3.08 -6.26
C THR A 69 8.81 -4.21 -5.23
N ALA A 70 8.00 -4.05 -4.18
CA ALA A 70 7.78 -5.06 -3.15
C ALA A 70 7.16 -6.35 -3.72
N VAL A 71 6.13 -6.22 -4.55
CA VAL A 71 5.46 -7.36 -5.20
C VAL A 71 6.40 -8.08 -6.17
N PHE A 72 7.22 -7.34 -6.94
CA PHE A 72 8.19 -7.92 -7.85
C PHE A 72 9.23 -8.80 -7.13
N LYS A 73 9.67 -8.40 -5.93
CA LYS A 73 10.58 -9.21 -5.10
C LYS A 73 9.97 -10.51 -4.56
N LEU A 74 8.63 -10.62 -4.56
CA LEU A 74 7.90 -11.81 -4.12
C LEU A 74 7.56 -12.78 -5.26
N SER A 75 7.81 -12.38 -6.51
CA SER A 75 7.57 -13.18 -7.72
C SER A 75 8.82 -13.96 -8.10
#